data_AF-Q3ZL49-F1
#
_entry.id   AF-Q3ZL49-F1
#
_cell.length_a   1.000
_cell.length_b   1.000
_cell.length_c   1.000
_cell.angle_alpha   90.00
_cell.angle_beta   90.00
_cell.angle_gamma   90.00
#
_symmetry.space_group_name_H-M   'P 1'
#
loop_
_entity.id
_entity.type
_entity.pdbx_description
1 polymer ?
#
loop_
_entity_poly.entity_id
_entity_poly.type
_entity_poly.pdbx_seq_one_letter_code
_entity_poly.pdbx_strand_id
1 'polypeptide(L)'
;MMNKPRFWTTADRQFVHDNAGKLTAQQIAARLNRSCRAVRVKATRWGVSLLVIPSGAQGAPTRRQWTKAERQFVRDHAGKLSTQEIADRLNRSRQSVCAQAHRWGISMLVQSADAHDAWLCRELYKEGLTIPVIAEKMELSRRTVSGIVYSEVVNSVRVA
;
A
#
# COMPACT_ATOMS: atom_id res chain seq x y z
N MET A 1 -7.51 -3.42 -24.88
CA MET A 1 -7.35 -4.88 -24.80
C MET A 1 -7.90 -5.37 -23.46
N MET A 2 -9.02 -6.09 -23.45
CA MET A 2 -9.61 -6.63 -22.21
C MET A 2 -8.76 -7.81 -21.74
N ASN A 3 -8.09 -7.67 -20.60
CA ASN A 3 -7.28 -8.74 -20.02
C ASN A 3 -8.23 -9.84 -19.52
N LYS A 4 -8.38 -10.94 -20.29
CA LYS A 4 -9.25 -12.05 -19.93
C LYS A 4 -8.88 -12.57 -18.52
N PRO A 5 -9.86 -12.83 -17.64
CA PRO A 5 -9.56 -13.31 -16.30
C PRO A 5 -8.85 -14.66 -16.36
N ARG A 6 -7.56 -14.69 -16.03
CA ARG A 6 -6.78 -15.93 -15.91
C ARG A 6 -7.44 -16.83 -14.87
N PHE A 7 -7.78 -18.07 -15.25
CA PHE A 7 -8.31 -19.05 -14.31
C PHE A 7 -7.25 -19.47 -13.28
N TRP A 8 -7.71 -19.88 -12.09
CA TRP A 8 -6.83 -20.42 -11.06
C TRP A 8 -6.62 -21.90 -11.32
N THR A 9 -5.37 -22.30 -11.44
CA THR A 9 -4.99 -23.70 -11.70
C THR A 9 -4.66 -24.44 -10.40
N THR A 10 -4.58 -25.76 -10.49
CA THR A 10 -4.08 -26.60 -9.41
C THR A 10 -2.64 -26.24 -9.03
N ALA A 11 -1.80 -25.88 -10.01
CA ALA A 11 -0.44 -25.41 -9.78
C ALA A 11 -0.41 -24.09 -9.00
N ASP A 12 -1.30 -23.13 -9.30
CA ASP A 12 -1.40 -21.90 -8.51
C ASP A 12 -1.76 -22.23 -7.05
N ARG A 13 -2.68 -23.17 -6.82
CA ARG A 13 -3.07 -23.61 -5.47
C ARG A 13 -1.90 -24.24 -4.72
N GLN A 14 -1.19 -25.16 -5.38
CA GLN A 14 -0.05 -25.85 -4.79
C GLN A 14 1.04 -24.85 -4.42
N PHE A 15 1.36 -23.93 -5.32
CA PHE A 15 2.33 -22.87 -5.07
C PHE A 15 1.97 -22.00 -3.86
N VAL A 16 0.69 -21.61 -3.72
CA VAL A 16 0.20 -20.85 -2.56
C VAL A 16 0.36 -21.65 -1.26
N HIS A 17 0.08 -22.96 -1.30
CA HIS A 17 0.22 -23.84 -0.14
C HIS A 17 1.69 -24.04 0.28
N ASP A 18 2.57 -24.32 -0.67
CA ASP A 18 3.99 -24.61 -0.41
C ASP A 18 4.75 -23.40 0.15
N ASN A 19 4.27 -22.20 -0.16
CA ASN A 19 4.85 -20.92 0.25
C ASN A 19 4.07 -20.23 1.38
N ALA A 20 2.96 -20.82 1.83
CA ALA A 20 2.21 -20.34 2.99
C ALA A 20 3.13 -20.32 4.22
N GLY A 21 3.11 -19.23 4.99
CA GLY A 21 4.01 -19.02 6.11
C GLY A 21 5.46 -18.65 5.75
N LYS A 22 5.92 -18.88 4.51
CA LYS A 22 7.28 -18.55 4.04
C LYS A 22 7.35 -17.21 3.32
N LEU A 23 6.35 -16.91 2.49
CA LEU A 23 6.26 -15.69 1.68
C LEU A 23 5.05 -14.86 2.08
N THR A 24 5.17 -13.54 1.94
CA THR A 24 4.02 -12.64 2.11
C THR A 24 3.03 -12.81 0.96
N ALA A 25 1.76 -12.46 1.20
CA ALA A 25 0.74 -12.47 0.14
C ALA A 25 1.13 -11.59 -1.06
N GLN A 26 1.88 -10.49 -0.84
CA GLN A 26 2.40 -9.64 -1.91
C GLN A 26 3.50 -10.34 -2.72
N GLN A 27 4.43 -11.03 -2.06
CA GLN A 27 5.48 -11.80 -2.73
C GLN A 27 4.93 -12.98 -3.53
N ILE A 28 3.89 -13.65 -3.02
CA ILE A 28 3.18 -14.71 -3.74
C ILE A 28 2.43 -14.11 -4.93
N ALA A 29 1.77 -12.97 -4.75
CA ALA A 29 1.05 -12.28 -5.81
C ALA A 29 1.98 -11.85 -6.96
N ALA A 30 3.16 -11.31 -6.64
CA ALA A 30 4.17 -10.97 -7.64
C ALA A 30 4.59 -12.21 -8.46
N ARG A 31 4.86 -13.35 -7.79
CA ARG A 31 5.27 -14.59 -8.46
C ARG A 31 4.17 -15.24 -9.31
N LEU A 32 2.91 -15.12 -8.89
CA LEU A 32 1.76 -15.63 -9.65
C LEU A 32 1.24 -14.68 -10.72
N ASN A 33 1.86 -13.49 -10.84
CA ASN A 33 1.39 -12.36 -11.63
C ASN A 33 -0.10 -12.05 -11.36
N ARG A 34 -0.44 -11.87 -10.07
CA ARG A 34 -1.80 -11.61 -9.56
C ARG A 34 -1.77 -10.40 -8.64
N SER A 35 -2.97 -9.91 -8.29
CA SER A 35 -3.10 -8.93 -7.21
C SER A 35 -3.02 -9.61 -5.83
N CYS A 36 -2.44 -8.91 -4.86
CA CYS A 36 -2.40 -9.35 -3.45
C CYS A 36 -3.81 -9.68 -2.90
N ARG A 37 -4.83 -8.91 -3.32
CA ARG A 37 -6.23 -9.18 -2.94
C ARG A 37 -6.72 -10.52 -3.51
N ALA A 38 -6.43 -10.83 -4.77
CA ALA A 38 -6.87 -12.08 -5.39
C ALA A 38 -6.25 -13.31 -4.69
N VAL A 39 -4.95 -13.23 -4.35
CA VAL A 39 -4.25 -14.28 -3.60
C VAL A 39 -4.87 -14.46 -2.21
N ARG A 40 -5.10 -13.38 -1.46
CA ARG A 40 -5.76 -13.45 -0.13
C ARG A 40 -7.12 -14.12 -0.20
N VAL A 41 -7.98 -13.71 -1.16
CA VAL A 41 -9.32 -14.30 -1.32
C VAL A 41 -9.25 -15.79 -1.62
N LYS A 42 -8.33 -16.22 -2.50
CA LYS A 42 -8.20 -17.65 -2.82
C LYS A 42 -7.61 -18.45 -1.67
N ALA A 43 -6.58 -17.96 -1.01
CA ALA A 43 -6.00 -18.62 0.14
C ALA A 43 -7.05 -18.85 1.24
N THR A 44 -7.88 -17.84 1.54
CA THR A 44 -9.03 -18.00 2.46
C THR A 44 -10.01 -19.08 1.98
N ARG A 45 -10.42 -19.06 0.70
CA ARG A 45 -11.31 -20.10 0.14
C ARG A 45 -10.70 -21.50 0.14
N TRP A 46 -9.38 -21.61 0.17
CA TRP A 46 -8.65 -22.87 0.19
C TRP A 46 -8.21 -23.27 1.60
N GLY A 47 -8.58 -22.51 2.63
CA GLY A 47 -8.17 -22.78 4.01
C GLY A 47 -6.67 -22.56 4.27
N VAL A 48 -5.96 -21.83 3.41
CA VAL A 48 -4.53 -21.58 3.53
C VAL A 48 -4.27 -20.26 4.25
N SER A 49 -3.54 -20.30 5.37
CA SER A 49 -3.10 -19.10 6.08
C SER A 49 -1.81 -18.55 5.47
N LEU A 50 -1.87 -17.34 4.91
CA LEU A 50 -0.71 -16.62 4.36
C LEU A 50 0.00 -15.72 5.36
N LEU A 51 -0.37 -15.82 6.64
CA LEU A 51 0.36 -15.14 7.68
C LEU A 51 1.76 -15.76 7.75
N VAL A 52 2.79 -14.95 7.56
CA VAL A 52 4.17 -15.35 7.89
C VAL A 52 4.19 -15.53 9.40
N ILE A 53 4.20 -16.79 9.85
CA ILE A 53 4.41 -17.15 11.25
C ILE A 53 5.92 -17.28 11.41
N PRO A 54 6.59 -16.44 12.22
CA PRO A 54 7.98 -16.66 12.55
C PRO A 54 8.14 -18.07 13.11
N SER A 55 9.11 -18.83 12.59
CA SER A 55 9.39 -20.20 13.00
C SER A 55 9.47 -20.28 14.54
N GLY A 56 8.51 -20.98 15.16
CA GLY A 56 8.45 -21.18 16.61
C GLY A 56 7.07 -21.03 17.27
N ALA A 57 6.08 -20.42 16.62
CA ALA A 57 4.75 -20.22 17.22
C ALA A 57 3.75 -21.32 16.80
N GLN A 58 3.69 -22.41 17.55
CA GLN A 58 2.58 -23.37 17.54
C GLN A 58 1.44 -22.77 18.37
N GLY A 59 0.35 -22.31 17.73
CA GLY A 59 -0.82 -21.78 18.43
C GLY A 59 -1.65 -20.81 17.58
N ALA A 60 -2.94 -20.67 17.92
CA ALA A 60 -3.93 -19.80 17.26
C ALA A 60 -3.36 -18.40 16.93
N PRO A 61 -3.83 -17.73 15.86
CA PRO A 61 -3.22 -16.50 15.34
C PRO A 61 -3.18 -15.41 16.44
N THR A 62 -2.06 -15.34 17.14
CA THR A 62 -1.80 -14.31 18.14
C THR A 62 -1.81 -12.98 17.40
N ARG A 63 -2.58 -12.01 17.89
CA ARG A 63 -2.63 -10.65 17.32
C ARG A 63 -1.20 -10.14 17.15
N ARG A 64 -0.71 -10.03 15.91
CA ARG A 64 0.65 -9.54 15.59
C ARG A 64 0.87 -8.21 16.30
N GLN A 65 1.75 -8.21 17.30
CA GLN A 65 2.04 -7.02 18.10
C GLN A 65 2.62 -5.91 17.22
N TRP A 66 2.33 -4.65 17.58
CA TRP A 66 2.89 -3.49 16.90
C TRP A 66 4.31 -3.25 17.38
N THR A 67 5.26 -3.24 16.46
CA THR A 67 6.66 -2.96 16.77
C THR A 67 6.93 -1.45 16.79
N LYS A 68 8.03 -1.03 17.43
CA LYS A 68 8.48 0.36 17.42
C LYS A 68 8.76 0.85 15.99
N ALA A 69 9.36 0.01 15.15
CA ALA A 69 9.65 0.34 13.75
C ALA A 69 8.35 0.57 12.95
N GLU A 70 7.32 -0.24 13.15
CA GLU A 70 6.02 -0.05 12.50
C GLU A 70 5.34 1.23 12.97
N ARG A 71 5.44 1.57 14.26
CA ARG A 71 4.94 2.85 14.79
C ARG A 71 5.64 4.04 14.14
N GLN A 72 6.97 3.97 14.04
CA GLN A 72 7.77 5.03 13.42
C GLN A 72 7.40 5.18 11.94
N PHE A 73 7.31 4.06 11.21
CA PHE A 73 6.88 4.05 9.81
C PHE A 73 5.51 4.71 9.60
N VAL A 74 4.51 4.40 10.45
CA VAL A 74 3.19 5.05 10.40
C VAL A 74 3.32 6.55 10.65
N ARG A 75 4.16 6.98 11.59
CA ARG A 75 4.35 8.40 11.92
C ARG A 75 5.01 9.16 10.77
N ASP A 76 6.02 8.58 10.13
CA ASP A 76 6.79 9.25 9.07
C ASP A 76 6.00 9.42 7.77
N HIS A 77 5.03 8.52 7.53
CA HIS A 77 4.23 8.49 6.31
C HIS A 77 2.79 8.96 6.50
N ALA A 78 2.37 9.21 7.74
CA ALA A 78 1.09 9.84 8.02
C ALA A 78 1.03 11.21 7.32
N GLY A 79 -0.07 11.49 6.62
CA GLY A 79 -0.19 12.69 5.81
C GLY A 79 0.41 12.59 4.41
N LYS A 80 1.37 11.69 4.15
CA LYS A 80 2.04 11.53 2.84
C LYS A 80 1.42 10.42 1.99
N LEU A 81 1.20 9.26 2.63
CA LEU A 81 0.63 8.07 2.01
C LEU A 81 -0.81 7.84 2.49
N SER A 82 -1.61 7.18 1.65
CA SER A 82 -2.93 6.72 2.08
C SER A 82 -2.82 5.62 3.15
N THR A 83 -3.82 5.51 4.02
CA THR A 83 -3.89 4.42 5.01
C THR A 83 -3.80 3.04 4.35
N GLN A 84 -4.31 2.89 3.12
CA GLN A 84 -4.26 1.62 2.39
C GLN A 84 -2.83 1.28 1.95
N GLU A 85 -2.08 2.25 1.42
CA GLU A 85 -0.68 2.05 1.03
C GLU A 85 0.20 1.72 2.24
N ILE A 86 0.00 2.40 3.36
CA ILE A 86 0.69 2.09 4.62
C ILE A 86 0.34 0.67 5.09
N ALA A 87 -0.93 0.29 5.02
CA ALA A 87 -1.38 -1.05 5.39
C ALA A 87 -0.76 -2.15 4.51
N ASP A 88 -0.69 -1.92 3.20
CA ASP A 88 -0.08 -2.86 2.26
C ASP A 88 1.44 -2.99 2.53
N ARG A 89 2.16 -1.88 2.75
CA ARG A 89 3.59 -1.90 3.11
C ARG A 89 3.88 -2.59 4.44
N LEU A 90 3.01 -2.43 5.44
CA LEU A 90 3.13 -3.09 6.75
C LEU A 90 2.56 -4.52 6.78
N ASN A 91 1.94 -4.97 5.69
CA ASN A 91 1.17 -6.21 5.63
C ASN A 91 0.15 -6.32 6.79
N ARG A 92 -0.63 -5.25 6.99
CA ARG A 92 -1.75 -5.18 7.93
C ARG A 92 -3.03 -4.79 7.22
N SER A 93 -4.18 -4.90 7.90
CA SER A 93 -5.43 -4.37 7.36
C SER A 93 -5.49 -2.85 7.54
N ARG A 94 -6.10 -2.14 6.59
CA ARG A 94 -6.37 -0.70 6.68
C ARG A 94 -7.06 -0.32 8.00
N GLN A 95 -8.02 -1.13 8.43
CA GLN A 95 -8.75 -0.94 9.69
C GLN A 95 -7.83 -1.04 10.91
N SER A 96 -6.90 -2.01 10.92
CA SER A 96 -5.92 -2.18 12.00
C SER A 96 -4.98 -0.98 12.09
N VAL A 97 -4.48 -0.49 10.95
CA VAL A 97 -3.66 0.72 10.89
C VAL A 97 -4.43 1.95 11.40
N CYS A 98 -5.66 2.16 10.93
CA CYS A 98 -6.49 3.28 11.35
C CYS A 98 -6.76 3.28 12.87
N ALA A 99 -7.20 2.13 13.41
CA ALA A 99 -7.47 1.99 14.83
C ALA A 99 -6.21 2.20 15.69
N GLN A 100 -5.06 1.71 15.22
CA GLN A 100 -3.80 1.90 15.95
C GLN A 100 -3.29 3.34 15.87
N ALA A 101 -3.35 3.97 14.70
CA ALA A 101 -2.96 5.36 14.52
C ALA A 101 -3.80 6.29 15.42
N HIS A 102 -5.11 6.04 15.50
CA HIS A 102 -6.01 6.75 16.43
C HIS A 102 -5.57 6.57 17.89
N ARG A 103 -5.24 5.34 18.33
CA ARG A 103 -4.70 5.09 19.68
C ARG A 103 -3.39 5.82 19.96
N TRP A 104 -2.59 6.11 18.93
CA TRP A 104 -1.34 6.84 19.05
C TRP A 104 -1.47 8.35 18.84
N GLY A 105 -2.67 8.86 18.59
CA GLY A 105 -2.89 10.27 18.27
C GLY A 105 -2.29 10.71 16.93
N ILE A 106 -2.13 9.79 15.98
CA ILE A 106 -1.58 10.08 14.64
C ILE A 106 -2.74 10.29 13.67
N SER A 107 -2.82 11.48 13.08
CA SER A 107 -3.79 11.76 12.02
C SER A 107 -3.37 11.10 10.72
N MET A 108 -4.24 10.25 10.17
CA MET A 108 -4.02 9.55 8.89
C MET A 108 -4.61 10.30 7.69
N LEU A 109 -5.13 11.52 7.91
CA LEU A 109 -5.59 12.38 6.82
C LEU A 109 -4.38 12.81 6.00
N VAL A 110 -4.45 12.59 4.69
CA VAL A 110 -3.43 13.07 3.74
C VAL A 110 -3.42 14.60 3.85
N GLN A 111 -2.30 15.16 4.32
CA GLN A 111 -2.13 16.61 4.38
C GLN A 111 -1.75 17.08 2.98
N SER A 112 -2.16 18.29 2.61
CA SER A 112 -1.65 18.93 1.39
C SER A 112 -0.14 18.96 1.48
N ALA A 113 0.54 18.56 0.40
CA ALA A 113 2.00 18.63 0.34
C ALA A 113 2.45 20.07 0.66
N ASP A 114 3.59 20.18 1.34
CA ASP A 114 4.20 21.47 1.65
C ASP A 114 4.36 22.30 0.37
N ALA A 115 4.37 23.63 0.48
CA ALA A 115 4.48 24.50 -0.69
C ALA A 115 5.73 24.17 -1.54
N HIS A 116 6.82 23.79 -0.88
CA HIS A 116 8.04 23.34 -1.55
C HIS A 116 7.85 22.00 -2.29
N ASP A 117 7.27 21.00 -1.63
CA ASP A 117 6.97 19.70 -2.24
C ASP A 117 6.04 19.84 -3.44
N ALA A 118 5.05 20.73 -3.33
CA ALA A 118 4.11 21.03 -4.40
C ALA A 118 4.80 21.68 -5.61
N TRP A 119 5.71 22.63 -5.36
CA TRP A 119 6.53 23.25 -6.41
C TRP A 119 7.43 22.22 -7.10
N LEU A 120 8.16 21.41 -6.34
CA LEU A 120 9.09 20.42 -6.91
C LEU A 120 8.35 19.35 -7.72
N CYS A 121 7.19 18.89 -7.24
CA CYS A 121 6.33 17.97 -8.00
C CYS A 121 5.92 18.53 -9.36
N ARG A 122 5.61 19.84 -9.44
CA ARG A 122 5.26 20.50 -10.71
C ARG A 122 6.46 20.62 -11.63
N GLU A 123 7.62 20.99 -11.09
CA GLU A 123 8.84 21.17 -11.88
C GLU A 123 9.31 19.84 -12.49
N LEU A 124 9.33 18.76 -11.70
CA LEU A 124 9.63 17.42 -12.21
C LEU A 124 8.65 16.97 -13.30
N TYR A 125 7.37 17.36 -13.20
CA TYR A 125 6.38 17.05 -14.23
C TYR A 125 6.62 17.85 -15.52
N LYS A 126 7.03 19.12 -15.44
CA LYS A 126 7.42 19.94 -16.60
C LYS A 126 8.64 19.37 -17.32
N GLU A 127 9.60 18.84 -16.57
CA GLU A 127 10.77 18.10 -17.08
C GLU A 127 10.42 16.73 -17.71
N GLY A 128 9.13 16.36 -17.72
CA GLY A 128 8.63 15.16 -18.40
C GLY A 128 8.61 13.89 -17.54
N LEU A 129 8.87 13.98 -16.23
CA LEU A 129 8.73 12.81 -15.37
C LEU A 129 7.26 12.43 -15.19
N THR A 130 6.99 11.13 -15.18
CA THR A 130 5.63 10.63 -15.00
C THR A 130 5.19 10.68 -13.54
N ILE A 131 3.88 10.85 -13.30
CA ILE A 131 3.28 10.85 -11.94
C ILE A 131 3.75 9.66 -11.07
N PRO A 132 3.83 8.41 -11.57
CA PRO A 132 4.36 7.30 -10.78
C PRO A 132 5.81 7.49 -10.32
N VAL A 133 6.67 8.01 -11.19
CA VAL A 133 8.09 8.24 -10.88
C VAL A 133 8.23 9.39 -9.88
N ILE A 134 7.45 10.46 -10.04
CA ILE A 134 7.44 11.59 -9.10
C ILE A 134 6.93 11.13 -7.73
N ALA A 135 5.84 10.36 -7.68
CA ALA A 135 5.30 9.82 -6.44
C ALA A 135 6.31 8.95 -5.69
N GLU A 136 7.08 8.13 -6.41
CA GLU A 136 8.17 7.35 -5.83
C GLU A 136 9.29 8.25 -5.29
N LYS A 137 9.77 9.20 -6.09
CA LYS A 137 10.86 10.12 -5.71
C LYS A 137 10.51 11.03 -4.53
N MET A 138 9.26 11.50 -4.48
CA MET A 138 8.76 12.42 -3.46
C MET A 138 8.22 11.69 -2.23
N GLU A 139 8.18 10.35 -2.25
CA GLU A 139 7.56 9.53 -1.20
C GLU A 139 6.09 9.90 -0.92
N LEU A 140 5.38 10.38 -1.96
CA LEU A 140 3.99 10.80 -1.90
C LEU A 140 3.07 9.77 -2.57
N SER A 141 1.79 9.78 -2.21
CA SER A 141 0.81 9.00 -2.96
C SER A 141 0.64 9.53 -4.39
N ARG A 142 0.41 8.65 -5.37
CA ARG A 142 0.12 9.07 -6.76
C ARG A 142 -1.07 10.03 -6.84
N ARG A 143 -2.05 9.88 -5.94
CA ARG A 143 -3.22 10.76 -5.84
C ARG A 143 -2.82 12.16 -5.37
N THR A 144 -1.92 12.24 -4.39
CA THR A 144 -1.36 13.51 -3.90
C THR A 144 -0.62 14.25 -5.02
N VAL A 145 0.29 13.56 -5.72
CA VAL A 145 1.04 14.13 -6.85
C VAL A 145 0.10 14.57 -7.97
N SER A 146 -0.88 13.75 -8.34
CA SER A 146 -1.87 14.10 -9.36
C SER A 146 -2.67 15.35 -8.96
N GLY A 147 -3.07 15.47 -7.68
CA GLY A 147 -3.74 16.67 -7.17
C GLY A 147 -2.86 17.92 -7.26
N ILE A 148 -1.60 17.82 -6.87
CA ILE A 148 -0.62 18.93 -6.96
C ILE A 148 -0.46 19.41 -8.40
N VAL A 149 -0.20 18.48 -9.31
CA VAL A 149 0.09 18.76 -10.73
C VAL A 149 -1.11 19.38 -11.43
N TYR A 150 -2.32 18.87 -11.18
CA TYR A 150 -3.52 19.33 -11.89
C TYR A 150 -4.29 20.47 -11.18
N SER A 151 -3.96 20.80 -9.91
CA SER A 151 -4.62 21.88 -9.16
C SER A 151 -4.37 23.30 -9.71
N GLU A 152 -3.28 23.52 -10.45
CA GLU A 152 -2.94 24.85 -11.01
C GLU A 152 -3.89 25.31 -12.13
N VAL A 153 -4.67 24.40 -12.74
CA VAL A 153 -5.59 24.75 -13.83
C VAL A 153 -6.85 25.48 -13.32
N VAL A 154 -7.20 25.34 -12.03
CA VAL A 154 -8.47 25.88 -11.49
C VAL A 154 -8.31 27.27 -10.87
N ASN A 155 -7.11 27.67 -10.45
CA ASN A 155 -6.89 28.99 -9.84
C ASN A 155 -6.67 30.12 -10.85
N SER A 156 -6.23 29.83 -12.09
CA SER A 156 -6.06 30.85 -13.13
C SER A 156 -7.37 31.32 -13.77
N VAL A 157 -8.48 30.61 -13.54
CA VAL A 157 -9.81 30.94 -14.10
C VAL A 157 -10.68 31.73 -13.11
N ARG A 158 -10.27 31.84 -11.83
CA ARG A 158 -11.05 32.56 -10.79
C ARG A 158 -10.55 33.99 -10.52
N VAL A 159 -9.53 34.45 -11.23
CA VAL A 159 -8.92 35.78 -11.07
C VAL A 159 -8.94 36.58 -12.39
N ALA A 160 -9.75 36.16 -13.37
CA ALA A 160 -10.03 36.88 -14.60
C ALA A 160 -11.53 37.20 -14.66
#